data_AF-A0A3M1BP21-F1
#
_entry.id   AF-A0A3M1BP21-F1
#
_cell.length_a   1.000
_cell.length_b   1.000
_cell.length_c   1.000
_cell.angle_alpha   90.00
_cell.angle_beta   90.00
_cell.angle_gamma   90.00
#
_symmetry.space_group_name_H-M   'P 1'
#
loop_
_entity.id
_entity.type
_entity.pdbx_description
1 polymer ?
#
loop_
_entity_poly.entity_id
_entity_poly.type
_entity_poly.pdbx_seq_one_letter_code
_entity_poly.pdbx_strand_id
1 'polypeptide(L)'
;MERKQSQIYPSEWVYHLMFWLVYWVFASMQDVVYIPQFRENFNLPMLFGSIGVVYFNYYYWIPKYLIKQKRHWFYSLSIFSIIVVNAWVVIYIIQMFSHQKEFYFWERVFTLGVDTTVLVAFTTAFKFIVQWHERNNYAINLEKKSLENELDMLKSQINPHFIFNTLNTIYFLMEQKESEKAKEALLKFSDTLSHQLYDYNKDLIELDKEVEYLKNY
;
A
#
# COMPACT_ATOMS: atom_id res chain seq x y z
N MET A 1 12.14 21.97 22.04
CA MET A 1 10.81 22.26 21.48
C MET A 1 10.98 22.56 20.00
N GLU A 2 10.99 21.53 19.16
CA GLU A 2 11.10 21.69 17.70
C GLU A 2 9.70 21.93 17.11
N ARG A 3 9.48 23.13 16.57
CA ARG A 3 8.30 23.41 15.75
C ARG A 3 8.43 22.64 14.44
N LYS A 4 7.69 21.54 14.29
CA LYS A 4 7.37 20.99 12.96
C LYS A 4 6.70 22.09 12.15
N GLN A 5 7.40 22.58 11.13
CA GLN A 5 6.81 23.39 10.08
C GLN A 5 5.76 22.51 9.38
N SER A 6 4.48 22.78 9.63
CA SER A 6 3.40 22.17 8.86
C SER A 6 3.46 22.75 7.46
N GLN A 7 4.06 22.02 6.51
CA GLN A 7 3.88 22.29 5.10
C GLN A 7 2.36 22.33 4.83
N ILE A 8 1.86 23.50 4.44
CA ILE A 8 0.46 23.68 4.05
C ILE A 8 0.34 23.06 2.66
N TYR A 9 0.19 21.74 2.63
CA TYR A 9 -0.23 21.06 1.43
C TYR A 9 -1.68 21.48 1.12
N PRO A 10 -2.00 21.87 -0.12
CA PRO A 10 -3.39 22.10 -0.49
C PRO A 10 -4.18 20.83 -0.21
N SER A 11 -5.36 21.00 0.38
CA SER A 11 -6.30 19.91 0.64
C SER A 11 -6.66 19.16 -0.64
N GLU A 12 -6.89 17.85 -0.54
CA GLU A 12 -7.09 16.93 -1.68
C GLU A 12 -8.13 17.40 -2.71
N TRP A 13 -9.19 18.10 -2.28
CA TRP A 13 -10.21 18.64 -3.17
C TRP A 13 -9.70 19.68 -4.17
N VAL A 14 -8.61 20.39 -3.84
CA VAL A 14 -8.00 21.39 -4.74
C VAL A 14 -7.44 20.70 -5.97
N TYR A 15 -6.75 19.56 -5.80
CA TYR A 15 -6.21 18.78 -6.92
C TYR A 15 -7.32 18.21 -7.81
N HIS A 16 -8.42 17.76 -7.22
CA HIS A 16 -9.59 17.31 -7.98
C HIS A 16 -10.21 18.45 -8.80
N LEU A 17 -10.43 19.62 -8.21
CA LEU A 17 -10.95 20.77 -8.94
C LEU A 17 -9.99 21.22 -10.05
N MET A 18 -8.69 21.29 -9.77
CA MET A 18 -7.69 21.61 -10.78
C MET A 18 -7.70 20.60 -11.93
N PHE A 19 -7.76 19.31 -11.64
CA PHE A 19 -7.83 18.25 -12.64
C PHE A 19 -9.05 18.43 -13.56
N TRP A 20 -10.24 18.60 -12.98
CA TRP A 20 -11.47 18.76 -13.75
C TRP A 20 -11.52 20.09 -14.51
N LEU A 21 -10.93 21.15 -13.96
CA LEU A 21 -10.80 22.44 -14.64
C LEU A 21 -9.87 22.32 -15.86
N VAL A 22 -8.72 21.66 -15.71
CA VAL A 22 -7.79 21.41 -16.82
C VAL A 22 -8.45 20.53 -17.88
N TYR A 23 -9.13 19.46 -17.49
CA TYR A 23 -9.86 18.60 -18.42
C TYR A 23 -10.96 19.37 -19.16
N TRP A 24 -11.74 20.20 -18.45
CA TRP A 24 -12.80 20.98 -19.05
C TRP A 24 -12.26 22.04 -20.03
N VAL A 25 -11.17 22.71 -19.70
CA VAL A 25 -10.48 23.64 -20.62
C VAL A 25 -10.01 22.90 -21.86
N PHE A 26 -9.35 21.74 -21.69
CA PHE A 26 -8.86 20.93 -22.80
C PHE A 26 -9.99 20.45 -23.72
N ALA A 27 -11.08 19.90 -23.15
CA ALA A 27 -12.25 19.46 -23.91
C ALA A 27 -12.93 20.63 -24.64
N SER A 28 -12.99 21.80 -24.00
CA SER A 28 -13.54 23.02 -24.63
C SER A 28 -12.66 23.51 -25.79
N MET A 29 -11.33 23.41 -25.67
CA MET A 29 -10.42 23.72 -26.78
C MET A 29 -10.58 22.76 -27.95
N GLN A 30 -10.77 21.46 -27.68
CA GLN A 30 -11.05 20.48 -28.73
C GLN A 30 -12.33 20.83 -29.49
N ASP A 31 -13.42 21.15 -28.80
CA ASP A 31 -14.67 21.53 -29.45
C ASP A 31 -14.53 22.78 -30.34
N VAL A 32 -13.76 23.79 -29.89
CA VAL A 32 -13.49 24.99 -30.69
C VAL A 32 -12.69 24.68 -31.96
N VAL A 33 -11.73 23.75 -31.89
CA VAL A 33 -10.85 23.40 -33.01
C VAL A 33 -11.52 22.45 -33.99
N TYR A 34 -12.20 21.42 -33.50
CA TYR A 34 -12.72 20.32 -34.32
C TYR A 34 -14.18 20.54 -34.74
N ILE A 35 -14.96 21.34 -33.99
CA ILE A 35 -16.39 21.56 -34.27
C ILE A 35 -16.78 23.04 -34.07
N PRO A 36 -16.25 23.98 -34.88
CA PRO A 36 -16.31 25.43 -34.61
C PRO A 36 -17.73 26.04 -34.56
N GLN A 37 -18.71 25.38 -35.18
CA GLN A 37 -20.11 25.81 -35.25
C GLN A 37 -20.84 25.66 -33.89
N PHE A 38 -20.24 24.98 -32.92
CA PHE A 38 -20.85 24.64 -31.62
C PHE A 38 -20.31 25.46 -30.45
N ARG A 39 -19.73 26.64 -30.74
CA ARG A 39 -19.18 27.58 -29.75
C ARG A 39 -20.17 27.98 -28.63
N GLU A 40 -21.48 27.77 -28.83
CA GLU A 40 -22.53 28.23 -27.92
C GLU A 40 -22.99 27.20 -26.88
N ASN A 41 -22.64 25.92 -27.00
CA ASN A 41 -23.03 24.89 -26.02
C ASN A 41 -21.88 24.58 -25.06
N PHE A 42 -21.93 25.13 -23.86
CA PHE A 42 -21.02 24.74 -22.78
C PHE A 42 -21.12 23.24 -22.50
N ASN A 43 -19.99 22.52 -22.59
CA ASN A 43 -19.86 21.06 -22.41
C ASN A 43 -20.12 20.55 -20.98
N LEU A 44 -20.94 21.25 -20.20
CA LEU A 44 -21.26 20.89 -18.81
C LEU A 44 -21.89 19.50 -18.68
N PRO A 45 -22.88 19.09 -19.52
CA PRO A 45 -23.43 17.74 -19.42
C PRO A 45 -22.38 16.64 -19.61
N MET A 46 -21.42 16.87 -20.51
CA MET A 46 -20.28 15.96 -20.75
C MET A 46 -19.34 15.93 -19.54
N LEU A 47 -18.98 17.08 -18.97
CA LEU A 47 -18.15 17.16 -17.77
C LEU A 47 -18.78 16.40 -16.60
N PHE A 48 -20.05 16.68 -16.29
CA PHE A 48 -20.75 16.02 -15.18
C PHE A 48 -20.94 14.52 -15.42
N GLY A 49 -21.19 14.11 -16.67
CA GLY A 49 -21.23 12.71 -17.07
C GLY A 49 -19.92 11.99 -16.77
N SER A 50 -18.80 12.55 -17.24
CA SER A 50 -17.45 11.99 -17.02
C SER A 50 -17.07 11.96 -15.53
N ILE A 51 -17.38 13.03 -14.77
CA ILE A 51 -17.19 13.08 -13.31
C ILE A 51 -17.91 11.91 -12.64
N GLY A 52 -19.19 11.71 -12.97
CA GLY A 52 -19.99 10.63 -12.40
C GLY A 52 -19.38 9.25 -12.65
N VAL A 53 -19.02 8.95 -13.91
CA VAL A 53 -18.43 7.66 -14.28
C VAL A 53 -17.08 7.44 -13.59
N VAL A 54 -16.21 8.44 -13.59
CA VAL A 54 -14.86 8.34 -13.03
C VAL A 54 -14.91 8.09 -11.52
N TYR A 55 -15.68 8.87 -10.77
CA TYR A 55 -15.74 8.70 -9.31
C TYR A 55 -16.47 7.44 -8.90
N PHE A 56 -17.54 7.07 -9.61
CA PHE A 56 -18.23 5.80 -9.39
C PHE A 56 -17.26 4.61 -9.62
N ASN A 57 -16.49 4.65 -10.69
CA ASN A 57 -15.49 3.64 -10.99
C ASN A 57 -14.40 3.60 -9.89
N TYR A 58 -13.86 4.76 -9.52
CA TYR A 58 -12.75 4.90 -8.58
C TYR A 58 -13.07 4.46 -7.14
N TYR A 59 -14.27 4.81 -6.65
CA TYR A 59 -14.66 4.55 -5.26
C TYR A 59 -15.42 3.25 -5.06
N TYR A 60 -16.22 2.81 -6.04
CA TYR A 60 -17.08 1.63 -5.89
C TYR A 60 -16.69 0.48 -6.81
N TRP A 61 -16.56 0.72 -8.12
CA TRP A 61 -16.47 -0.36 -9.10
C TRP A 61 -15.12 -1.08 -9.06
N ILE A 62 -14.01 -0.33 -9.01
CA ILE A 62 -12.65 -0.89 -8.87
C ILE A 62 -12.50 -1.68 -7.56
N PRO A 63 -12.79 -1.13 -6.36
CA PRO A 63 -12.62 -1.87 -5.11
C PRO A 63 -13.47 -3.14 -5.03
N LYS A 64 -14.70 -3.10 -5.54
CA LYS A 64 -15.64 -4.22 -5.45
C LYS A 64 -15.30 -5.33 -6.45
N TYR A 65 -15.21 -5.02 -7.74
CA TYR A 65 -15.15 -6.05 -8.78
C TYR A 65 -13.73 -6.42 -9.19
N LEU A 66 -12.85 -5.42 -9.27
CA LEU A 66 -11.48 -5.62 -9.75
C LEU A 66 -10.56 -6.15 -8.65
N ILE A 67 -10.69 -5.59 -7.44
CA ILE A 67 -9.80 -5.89 -6.31
C ILE A 67 -10.37 -7.01 -5.43
N LYS A 68 -11.56 -6.82 -4.83
CA LYS A 68 -12.13 -7.79 -3.88
C LYS A 68 -12.60 -9.07 -4.57
N GLN A 69 -13.41 -8.96 -5.63
CA GLN A 69 -13.98 -10.13 -6.31
C GLN A 69 -13.09 -10.70 -7.42
N LYS A 70 -12.08 -9.95 -7.90
CA LYS A 70 -11.18 -10.36 -9.01
C LYS A 70 -11.91 -10.79 -10.29
N ARG A 71 -13.09 -10.22 -10.55
CA ARG A 71 -13.91 -10.53 -11.74
C ARG A 71 -13.58 -9.57 -12.88
N HIS A 72 -12.37 -9.68 -13.44
CA HIS A 72 -11.85 -8.74 -14.45
C HIS A 72 -12.73 -8.66 -15.70
N TRP A 73 -13.20 -9.80 -16.23
CA TRP A 73 -14.12 -9.83 -17.36
C TRP A 73 -15.42 -9.06 -17.09
N PHE A 74 -16.06 -9.33 -15.94
CA PHE A 74 -17.30 -8.66 -15.56
C PHE A 74 -17.10 -7.15 -15.37
N TYR A 75 -15.98 -6.75 -14.78
CA TYR A 75 -15.59 -5.35 -14.67
C TYR A 75 -15.48 -4.69 -16.05
N SER A 76 -14.72 -5.28 -16.97
CA SER A 76 -14.52 -4.73 -18.31
C SER A 76 -15.82 -4.60 -19.10
N LEU A 77 -16.70 -5.61 -19.02
CA LEU A 77 -18.00 -5.57 -19.68
C LEU A 77 -18.92 -4.49 -19.08
N SER A 78 -19.01 -4.44 -17.75
CA SER A 78 -19.89 -3.48 -17.07
C SER A 78 -19.42 -2.03 -17.21
N ILE A 79 -18.10 -1.77 -17.17
CA ILE A 79 -17.59 -0.41 -17.38
C ILE A 79 -17.82 0.06 -18.82
N PHE A 80 -17.68 -0.85 -19.80
CA PHE A 80 -18.03 -0.55 -21.19
C PHE A 80 -19.51 -0.19 -21.31
N SER A 81 -20.42 -0.98 -20.72
CA SER A 81 -21.85 -0.67 -20.70
C SER A 81 -22.16 0.68 -20.02
N ILE A 82 -21.48 1.00 -18.91
CA ILE A 82 -21.65 2.28 -18.21
C ILE A 82 -21.23 3.45 -19.11
N ILE A 83 -20.11 3.34 -19.83
CA ILE A 83 -19.62 4.38 -20.75
C ILE A 83 -20.61 4.57 -21.91
N VAL A 84 -21.13 3.48 -22.49
CA VAL A 84 -22.12 3.56 -23.58
C VAL A 84 -23.41 4.23 -23.10
N VAL A 85 -23.92 3.83 -21.93
CA VAL A 85 -25.13 4.44 -21.33
C VAL A 85 -24.88 5.91 -21.00
N ASN A 86 -23.71 6.24 -20.45
CA ASN A 86 -23.33 7.62 -20.17
C ASN A 86 -23.32 8.47 -21.44
N ALA A 87 -22.68 8.01 -22.51
CA ALA A 87 -22.63 8.73 -23.77
C ALA A 87 -24.04 8.98 -24.33
N TRP A 88 -24.90 7.97 -24.29
CA TRP A 88 -26.29 8.08 -24.74
C TRP A 88 -27.09 9.10 -23.93
N VAL A 89 -27.01 9.05 -22.60
CA VAL A 89 -27.71 9.98 -21.69
C VAL A 89 -27.22 11.42 -21.89
N VAL A 90 -25.91 11.64 -21.94
CA VAL A 90 -25.32 12.98 -22.13
C VAL A 90 -25.79 13.58 -23.45
N ILE A 91 -25.81 12.78 -24.51
CA ILE A 91 -26.23 13.25 -25.84
C ILE A 91 -27.72 13.55 -25.88
N TYR A 92 -28.55 12.70 -25.28
CA TYR A 92 -29.98 12.97 -25.14
C TYR A 92 -30.24 14.30 -24.42
N ILE A 93 -29.50 14.57 -23.33
CA ILE A 93 -29.57 15.85 -22.62
C ILE A 93 -29.15 17.00 -23.54
N ILE A 94 -28.04 16.89 -24.26
CA ILE A 94 -27.58 17.94 -25.19
C ILE A 94 -28.64 18.23 -26.26
N GLN A 95 -29.24 17.19 -26.83
CA GLN A 95 -30.29 17.32 -27.85
C GLN A 95 -31.53 18.04 -27.33
N MET A 96 -31.92 17.81 -26.08
CA MET A 96 -33.07 18.47 -25.45
C MET A 96 -32.92 20.01 -25.40
N PHE A 97 -31.69 20.51 -25.32
CA PHE A 97 -31.41 21.95 -25.23
C PHE A 97 -30.86 22.56 -26.53
N SER A 98 -30.46 21.75 -27.50
CA SER A 98 -29.93 22.24 -28.78
C SER A 98 -31.04 22.61 -29.76
N HIS A 99 -30.99 23.82 -30.32
CA HIS A 99 -31.94 24.30 -31.32
C HIS A 99 -31.61 23.88 -32.78
N GLN A 100 -30.45 23.26 -33.01
CA GLN A 100 -30.00 22.81 -34.33
C GLN A 100 -30.34 21.33 -34.57
N LYS A 101 -30.92 21.02 -35.75
CA LYS A 101 -31.40 19.68 -36.12
C LYS A 101 -30.36 18.80 -36.83
N GLU A 102 -29.32 19.37 -37.43
CA GLU A 102 -28.22 18.61 -38.03
C GLU A 102 -27.19 18.25 -36.95
N PHE A 103 -27.51 17.18 -36.22
CA PHE A 103 -26.70 16.72 -35.10
C PHE A 103 -25.74 15.62 -35.59
N TYR A 104 -24.43 15.88 -35.50
CA TYR A 104 -23.35 14.90 -35.68
C TYR A 104 -23.34 13.88 -34.53
N PHE A 105 -24.40 13.05 -34.48
CA PHE A 105 -24.68 12.15 -33.37
C PHE A 105 -23.53 11.19 -33.12
N TRP A 106 -23.10 10.52 -34.17
CA TRP A 106 -22.13 9.43 -34.08
C TRP A 106 -20.74 9.94 -33.73
N GLU A 107 -20.34 11.09 -34.29
CA GLU A 107 -19.08 11.74 -33.95
C GLU A 107 -19.04 12.11 -32.47
N ARG A 108 -20.14 12.65 -31.92
CA ARG A 108 -20.19 13.05 -30.51
C ARG A 108 -20.26 11.87 -29.55
N VAL A 109 -20.99 10.81 -29.90
CA VAL A 109 -20.96 9.53 -29.15
C VAL A 109 -19.53 9.00 -29.12
N PHE A 110 -18.86 9.01 -30.27
CA PHE A 110 -17.52 8.45 -30.40
C PHE A 110 -16.50 9.25 -29.59
N THR A 111 -16.43 10.58 -29.76
CA THR A 111 -15.50 11.44 -29.01
C THR A 111 -15.71 11.33 -27.51
N LEU A 112 -16.96 11.42 -27.04
CA LEU A 112 -17.28 11.28 -25.62
C LEU A 112 -16.91 9.90 -25.06
N GLY A 113 -17.18 8.84 -25.83
CA GLY A 113 -16.81 7.47 -25.48
C GLY A 113 -15.30 7.30 -25.35
N VAL A 114 -14.52 7.83 -26.30
CA VAL A 114 -13.05 7.80 -26.27
C VAL A 114 -12.52 8.58 -25.07
N ASP A 115 -12.96 9.82 -24.87
CA ASP A 115 -12.49 10.67 -23.77
C ASP A 115 -12.77 10.04 -22.40
N THR A 116 -14.00 9.55 -22.21
CA THR A 116 -14.39 8.89 -20.96
C THR A 116 -13.61 7.60 -20.76
N THR A 117 -13.36 6.83 -21.81
CA THR A 117 -12.54 5.61 -21.74
C THR A 117 -11.10 5.92 -21.33
N VAL A 118 -10.49 6.97 -21.90
CA VAL A 118 -9.14 7.41 -21.54
C VAL A 118 -9.08 7.86 -20.08
N LEU A 119 -10.06 8.64 -19.61
CA LEU A 119 -10.17 9.05 -18.20
C LEU A 119 -10.30 7.86 -17.26
N VAL A 120 -11.19 6.92 -17.59
CA VAL A 120 -11.39 5.69 -16.80
C VAL A 120 -10.12 4.85 -16.78
N ALA A 121 -9.44 4.68 -17.91
CA ALA A 121 -8.19 3.93 -18.00
C ALA A 121 -7.10 4.59 -17.15
N PHE A 122 -6.91 5.90 -17.27
CA PHE A 122 -5.93 6.66 -16.50
C PHE A 122 -6.18 6.57 -15.00
N THR A 123 -7.42 6.81 -14.56
CA THR A 123 -7.77 6.75 -13.13
C THR A 123 -7.71 5.32 -12.57
N THR A 124 -8.01 4.31 -13.39
CA THR A 124 -7.83 2.90 -13.04
C THR A 124 -6.35 2.56 -12.86
N ALA A 125 -5.49 2.94 -13.81
CA ALA A 125 -4.05 2.73 -13.72
C ALA A 125 -3.46 3.43 -12.49
N PHE A 126 -3.86 4.68 -12.24
CA PHE A 126 -3.46 5.42 -11.05
C PHE A 126 -3.88 4.71 -9.76
N LYS A 127 -5.14 4.23 -9.67
CA LYS A 127 -5.63 3.45 -8.51
C LYS A 127 -4.78 2.21 -8.27
N PHE A 128 -4.41 1.49 -9.33
CA PHE A 128 -3.56 0.31 -9.22
C PHE A 128 -2.16 0.64 -8.72
N ILE A 129 -1.56 1.72 -9.21
CA ILE A 129 -0.21 2.16 -8.78
C ILE A 129 -0.22 2.48 -7.28
N VAL A 130 -1.20 3.28 -6.83
CA VAL A 130 -1.34 3.63 -5.41
C VAL A 130 -1.52 2.38 -4.55
N GLN A 131 -2.44 1.49 -4.94
CA GLN A 131 -2.70 0.28 -4.18
C GLN A 131 -1.51 -0.71 -4.17
N TRP A 132 -0.80 -0.81 -5.28
CA TRP A 132 0.41 -1.63 -5.36
C TRP A 132 1.48 -1.11 -4.40
N HIS A 133 1.67 0.20 -4.37
CA HIS A 133 2.61 0.85 -3.45
C HIS A 133 2.23 0.65 -1.97
N GLU A 134 0.94 0.83 -1.63
CA GLU A 134 0.43 0.56 -0.28
C GLU A 134 0.65 -0.90 0.14
N ARG A 135 0.34 -1.85 -0.75
CA ARG A 135 0.52 -3.28 -0.48
C ARG A 135 1.98 -3.67 -0.33
N ASN A 136 2.87 -3.07 -1.13
CA ASN A 136 4.30 -3.27 -1.03
C ASN A 136 4.85 -2.75 0.30
N ASN A 137 4.46 -1.54 0.70
CA ASN A 137 4.87 -0.96 1.98
C ASN A 137 4.33 -1.78 3.17
N TYR A 138 3.11 -2.27 3.07
CA TYR A 138 2.55 -3.15 4.09
C TYR A 138 3.35 -4.46 4.21
N ALA A 139 3.71 -5.08 3.08
CA ALA A 139 4.54 -6.28 3.06
C ALA A 139 5.93 -6.05 3.69
N ILE A 140 6.62 -4.96 3.31
CA ILE A 140 7.92 -4.58 3.89
C ILE A 140 7.82 -4.40 5.41
N ASN A 141 6.75 -3.75 5.89
CA ASN A 141 6.54 -3.56 7.33
C ASN A 141 6.25 -4.88 8.06
N LEU A 142 5.56 -5.83 7.44
CA LEU A 142 5.34 -7.15 8.01
C LEU A 142 6.63 -7.95 8.09
N GLU A 143 7.45 -7.93 7.04
CA GLU A 143 8.76 -8.59 7.01
C GLU A 143 9.69 -8.02 8.08
N LYS A 144 9.76 -6.69 8.20
CA LYS A 144 10.52 -6.04 9.27
C LYS A 144 10.08 -6.49 10.66
N LYS A 145 8.78 -6.53 10.93
CA LYS A 145 8.25 -7.02 12.22
C LYS A 145 8.58 -8.49 12.46
N SER A 146 8.57 -9.32 11.41
CA SER A 146 8.97 -10.72 11.50
C SER A 146 10.43 -10.86 11.92
N LEU A 147 11.32 -10.09 11.28
CA LEU A 147 12.76 -10.08 11.60
C LEU A 147 13.02 -9.54 13.02
N GLU A 148 12.30 -8.52 13.45
CA GLU A 148 12.37 -8.00 14.83
C GLU A 148 11.96 -9.08 15.84
N ASN A 149 10.87 -9.81 15.58
CA ASN A 149 10.43 -10.92 16.44
C ASN A 149 11.41 -12.09 16.46
N GLU A 150 11.98 -12.46 15.31
CA GLU A 150 13.01 -13.52 15.22
C GLU A 150 14.27 -13.13 16.00
N LEU A 151 14.70 -11.88 15.86
CA LEU A 151 15.82 -11.34 16.62
C LEU A 151 15.55 -11.31 18.13
N ASP A 152 14.35 -10.93 18.55
CA ASP A 152 13.97 -10.93 19.97
C ASP A 152 13.85 -12.36 20.52
N MET A 153 13.35 -13.30 19.72
CA MET A 153 13.37 -14.73 20.05
C MET A 153 14.81 -15.23 20.24
N LEU A 154 15.71 -14.95 19.30
CA LEU A 154 17.12 -15.32 19.39
C LEU A 154 17.80 -14.68 20.63
N LYS A 155 17.51 -13.41 20.92
CA LYS A 155 18.01 -12.76 22.15
C LYS A 155 17.47 -13.42 23.42
N SER A 156 16.21 -13.83 23.44
CA SER A 156 15.59 -14.46 24.61
C SER A 156 16.18 -15.83 24.95
N GLN A 157 16.84 -16.49 24.00
CA GLN A 157 17.57 -17.74 24.24
C GLN A 157 18.80 -17.54 25.14
N ILE A 158 19.31 -16.30 25.25
CA ILE A 158 20.33 -15.93 26.23
C ILE A 158 19.62 -15.41 27.47
N ASN A 159 20.01 -15.88 28.66
CA ASN A 159 19.49 -15.38 29.93
C ASN A 159 20.47 -14.35 30.53
N PRO A 160 20.27 -13.02 30.32
CA PRO A 160 21.18 -12.00 30.86
C PRO A 160 21.30 -12.08 32.38
N HIS A 161 20.23 -12.45 33.08
CA HIS A 161 20.24 -12.57 34.54
C HIS A 161 21.16 -13.71 35.00
N PHE A 162 21.16 -14.84 34.29
CA PHE A 162 22.12 -15.92 34.53
C PHE A 162 23.57 -15.44 34.34
N ILE A 163 23.84 -14.70 33.26
CA ILE A 163 25.17 -14.13 33.00
C ILE A 163 25.64 -13.24 34.16
N PHE A 164 24.81 -12.28 34.58
CA PHE A 164 25.16 -11.38 35.69
C PHE A 164 25.33 -12.12 37.02
N ASN A 165 24.46 -13.10 37.32
CA ASN A 165 24.57 -13.87 38.56
C ASN A 165 25.82 -14.74 38.62
N THR A 166 26.18 -15.37 37.50
CA THR A 166 27.38 -16.19 37.43
C THR A 166 28.64 -15.33 37.53
N LEU A 167 28.68 -14.17 36.86
CA LEU A 167 29.78 -13.21 37.00
C LEU A 167 29.93 -12.69 38.45
N ASN A 168 28.83 -12.35 39.11
CA ASN A 168 28.85 -11.91 40.51
C ASN A 168 29.32 -13.01 41.46
N THR A 169 28.94 -14.26 41.21
CA THR A 169 29.40 -15.41 41.99
C THR A 169 30.91 -15.60 41.84
N ILE A 170 31.42 -15.54 40.61
CA ILE A 170 32.86 -15.62 40.33
C ILE A 170 33.60 -14.47 41.03
N TYR A 171 33.06 -13.24 40.95
CA TYR A 171 33.62 -12.07 41.63
C TYR A 171 33.73 -12.27 43.15
N PHE A 172 32.66 -12.75 43.78
CA PHE A 172 32.63 -13.02 45.22
C PHE A 172 33.65 -14.10 45.63
N LEU A 173 33.78 -15.17 44.84
CA LEU A 173 34.79 -16.21 45.08
C LEU A 173 36.22 -15.66 45.00
N MET A 174 36.48 -14.74 44.06
CA MET A 174 37.77 -14.05 43.98
C MET A 174 38.01 -13.15 45.20
N GLU A 175 37.00 -12.40 45.64
CA GLU A 175 37.09 -11.53 46.82
C GLU A 175 37.36 -12.31 48.12
N GLN A 176 36.74 -13.49 48.27
CA GLN A 176 36.97 -14.41 49.39
C GLN A 176 38.31 -15.18 49.30
N LYS A 177 39.15 -14.90 48.29
CA LYS A 177 40.42 -15.60 48.03
C LYS A 177 40.26 -17.11 47.75
N GLU A 178 39.07 -17.55 47.32
CA GLU A 178 38.80 -18.93 46.92
C GLU A 178 39.21 -19.16 45.45
N SER A 179 40.48 -18.92 45.13
CA SER A 179 40.97 -18.86 43.73
C SER A 179 40.70 -20.11 42.90
N GLU A 180 40.73 -21.30 43.49
CA GLU A 180 40.49 -22.55 42.75
C GLU A 180 39.01 -22.73 42.40
N LYS A 181 38.10 -22.43 43.33
CA LYS A 181 36.65 -22.43 43.05
C LYS A 181 36.25 -21.36 42.03
N ALA A 182 36.88 -20.18 42.10
CA ALA A 182 36.64 -19.12 41.12
C ALA A 182 37.06 -19.52 39.70
N LYS A 183 38.21 -20.20 39.55
CA LYS A 183 38.66 -20.74 38.26
C LYS A 183 37.72 -21.82 37.72
N GLU A 184 37.29 -22.74 38.59
CA GLU A 184 36.34 -23.80 38.22
C GLU A 184 35.00 -23.22 37.74
N ALA A 185 34.45 -22.26 38.50
CA ALA A 185 33.22 -21.57 38.13
C ALA A 185 33.35 -20.78 36.80
N LEU A 186 34.49 -20.14 36.55
CA LEU A 186 34.76 -19.44 35.31
C LEU A 186 34.85 -20.39 34.10
N LEU A 187 35.52 -21.53 34.25
CA LEU A 187 35.59 -22.57 33.21
C LEU A 187 34.20 -23.11 32.89
N LYS A 188 33.42 -23.46 33.92
CA LYS A 188 32.06 -23.98 33.76
C LYS A 188 31.12 -22.95 33.11
N PHE A 189 31.28 -21.68 33.47
CA PHE A 189 30.55 -20.58 32.85
C PHE A 189 30.91 -20.41 31.37
N SER A 190 32.20 -20.43 31.03
CA SER A 190 32.69 -20.34 29.64
C SER A 190 32.17 -21.48 28.77
N ASP A 191 32.10 -22.70 29.34
CA ASP A 191 31.59 -23.88 28.64
C ASP A 191 30.07 -23.79 28.42
N THR A 192 29.32 -23.41 29.46
CA THR A 192 27.86 -23.20 29.40
C THR A 192 27.48 -22.12 28.38
N LEU A 193 28.23 -21.00 28.35
CA LEU A 193 28.00 -19.89 27.40
C LEU A 193 28.34 -20.31 25.97
N SER A 194 29.42 -21.07 25.77
CA SER A 194 29.78 -21.61 24.45
C SER A 194 28.69 -22.54 23.91
N HIS A 195 28.15 -23.43 24.75
CA HIS A 195 27.03 -24.28 24.35
C HIS A 195 25.77 -23.48 24.00
N GLN A 196 25.43 -22.42 24.75
CA GLN A 196 24.29 -21.54 24.42
C GLN A 196 24.47 -20.80 23.08
N LEU A 197 25.70 -20.39 22.76
CA LEU A 197 25.99 -19.61 21.55
C LEU A 197 26.18 -20.47 20.29
N TYR A 198 26.66 -21.72 20.43
CA TYR A 198 27.05 -22.56 19.30
C TYR A 198 26.17 -23.80 19.09
N ASP A 199 25.59 -24.40 20.14
CA ASP A 199 24.84 -25.66 20.02
C ASP A 199 23.32 -25.47 19.81
N TYR A 200 22.77 -24.26 19.97
CA TYR A 200 21.34 -23.98 19.73
C TYR A 200 20.93 -23.90 18.25
N ASN A 201 21.87 -24.04 17.31
CA ASN A 201 21.62 -24.09 15.87
C ASN A 201 21.38 -25.52 15.32
N LYS A 202 21.21 -26.52 16.20
CA LYS A 202 20.88 -27.89 15.81
C LYS A 202 19.45 -28.23 16.24
N ASP A 203 18.61 -28.63 15.29
CA ASP A 203 17.21 -29.05 15.53
C ASP A 203 17.06 -30.21 16.53
N LEU A 204 18.14 -30.95 16.80
CA LEU A 204 18.20 -32.06 17.75
C LEU A 204 19.55 -32.05 18.47
N ILE A 205 19.51 -32.07 19.80
CA ILE A 205 20.68 -32.30 20.67
C ILE A 205 20.61 -33.74 21.18
N GLU A 206 21.75 -34.42 21.24
CA GLU A 206 21.84 -35.77 21.83
C GLU A 206 21.48 -35.71 23.33
N LEU A 207 20.62 -36.63 23.77
CA LEU A 207 20.07 -36.67 25.14
C LEU A 207 21.17 -36.65 26.22
N ASP A 208 22.31 -37.27 25.93
CA ASP A 208 23.45 -37.36 26.84
C ASP A 208 24.07 -35.98 27.13
N LYS A 209 24.12 -35.11 26.11
CA LYS A 209 24.59 -33.72 26.26
C LYS A 209 23.59 -32.86 27.02
N GLU A 210 22.30 -33.10 26.86
CA GLU A 210 21.25 -32.41 27.60
C GLU A 210 21.28 -32.77 29.10
N VAL A 211 21.52 -34.04 29.42
CA VAL A 211 21.72 -34.52 30.80
C VAL A 211 22.99 -33.96 31.43
N GLU A 212 24.08 -33.86 30.68
CA GLU A 212 25.33 -33.24 31.13
C GLU A 212 25.14 -31.74 31.39
N TYR A 213 24.38 -31.05 30.54
CA TYR A 213 24.01 -29.65 30.71
C TYR A 213 23.21 -29.41 32.00
N LEU A 214 22.19 -30.25 32.27
CA LEU A 214 21.38 -30.17 33.50
C LEU A 214 22.16 -30.47 34.78
N LYS A 215 23.27 -31.23 34.71
CA LYS A 215 24.16 -31.47 35.85
C LYS A 215 25.15 -30.32 36.08
N ASN A 216 25.40 -29.53 35.05
CA ASN A 216 26.37 -28.45 35.10
C ASN A 216 25.75 -27.10 35.49
N TYR A 217 24.44 -26.96 35.32
CA TYR A 217 23.61 -25.90 35.91
C TYR A 217 23.37 -26.12 37.41
#